data_AF-A0A0Q7X1F7-F1
#
_entry.id   AF-A0A0Q7X1F7-F1
#
_cell.length_a   1.000
_cell.length_b   1.000
_cell.length_c   1.000
_cell.angle_alpha   90.00
_cell.angle_beta   90.00
_cell.angle_gamma   90.00
#
_symmetry.space_group_name_H-M   'P 1'
#
loop_
_entity.id
_entity.type
_entity.pdbx_description
1 polymer ?
#
loop_
_entity_poly.entity_id
_entity_poly.type
_entity_poly.pdbx_seq_one_letter_code
_entity_poly.pdbx_strand_id
1 'polypeptide(L)' 'MPCRPQCGACCTAPAISSPIPGMPEGKPAGMPCIQLDAQRRCKLYGLPERPLVCVQFSADEAVCGESREQAMRWLGWPKR' A
#
# COMPACT_ATOMS: atom_id res chain seq x y z
N MET A 1 -7.04 9.77 -8.96
CA MET A 1 -7.90 8.67 -9.46
C MET A 1 -8.49 7.88 -8.29
N PRO A 2 -9.62 7.15 -8.41
CA PRO A 2 -10.06 6.27 -7.33
C PRO A 2 -9.05 5.13 -7.09
N CYS A 3 -8.93 4.67 -5.85
CA CYS A 3 -8.11 3.51 -5.51
C CYS A 3 -8.59 2.28 -6.30
N ARG A 4 -7.69 1.61 -7.02
CA ARG A 4 -7.98 0.37 -7.74
C ARG A 4 -8.00 -0.82 -6.77
N PRO A 5 -9.16 -1.45 -6.49
CA PRO A 5 -9.19 -2.65 -5.67
C PRO A 5 -8.34 -3.75 -6.32
N GLN A 6 -7.82 -4.67 -5.50
CA GLN A 6 -6.96 -5.79 -5.95
C GLN A 6 -5.58 -5.38 -6.50
N CYS A 7 -5.19 -4.10 -6.38
CA CYS A 7 -3.85 -3.65 -6.74
C CYS A 7 -2.80 -4.04 -5.68
N GLY A 8 -3.05 -3.69 -4.41
CA GLY A 8 -2.14 -3.96 -3.29
C GLY A 8 -0.79 -3.23 -3.32
N ALA A 9 -0.52 -2.36 -4.29
CA ALA A 9 0.81 -1.80 -4.51
C ALA A 9 1.29 -0.91 -3.35
N CYS A 10 0.42 -0.01 -2.86
CA CYS A 10 0.74 0.81 -1.67
C CYS A 10 0.94 -0.01 -0.40
N CYS A 11 0.35 -1.22 -0.31
CA CYS A 11 0.53 -2.14 0.80
C CYS A 11 1.79 -3.02 0.66
N THR A 12 2.45 -3.04 -0.50
CA THR A 12 3.63 -3.88 -0.75
C THR A 12 4.88 -3.06 -1.04
N ALA A 13 4.85 -2.15 -2.00
CA ALA A 13 6.04 -1.48 -2.54
C ALA A 13 6.75 -0.55 -1.54
N PRO A 14 6.11 0.49 -0.96
CA PRO A 14 6.82 1.45 -0.12
C PRO A 14 7.21 0.86 1.24
N ALA A 15 8.27 1.40 1.84
CA ALA A 15 8.50 1.21 3.27
C ALA A 15 7.57 2.12 4.07
N ILE A 16 7.08 1.64 5.21
CA ILE A 16 6.28 2.40 6.16
C ILE A 16 6.99 2.33 7.50
N SER A 17 7.46 3.45 8.04
CA SER A 17 8.16 3.50 9.33
C SER A 17 7.21 3.70 10.53
N SER A 18 5.97 4.12 10.28
CA SER A 18 4.96 4.29 11.33
C SER A 18 4.25 2.96 11.64
N PRO A 19 3.73 2.79 12.87
CA PRO A 19 2.99 1.58 13.24
C PRO A 19 1.79 1.28 12.35
N ILE A 20 1.54 -0.02 12.13
CA ILE A 20 0.34 -0.56 11.49
C ILE A 20 -0.26 -1.58 12.46
N PRO A 21 -1.60 -1.74 12.56
CA PRO A 21 -2.19 -2.82 13.35
C PRO A 21 -1.61 -4.20 12.97
N GLY A 22 -0.93 -4.85 13.90
CA GLY A 22 -0.21 -6.12 13.69
C GLY A 22 1.22 -5.99 13.16
N MET A 23 1.74 -4.78 12.94
CA MET A 23 3.14 -4.48 12.60
C MET A 23 3.59 -3.20 13.34
N PRO A 24 3.96 -3.27 14.64
CA PRO A 24 4.27 -2.10 15.46
C PRO A 24 5.50 -1.32 14.94
N GLU A 25 6.49 -2.01 14.39
CA GLU A 25 7.71 -1.43 13.80
C GLU A 25 7.52 -0.96 12.34
N GLY A 26 6.27 -0.94 11.85
CA GLY A 26 5.96 -0.63 10.46
C GLY A 26 6.24 -1.79 9.50
N LYS A 27 6.52 -1.48 8.23
CA LYS A 27 6.61 -2.45 7.13
C LYS A 27 7.81 -2.15 6.22
N PRO A 28 8.71 -3.11 5.97
CA PRO A 28 9.77 -2.96 4.96
C PRO A 28 9.22 -2.77 3.54
N ALA A 29 10.01 -2.11 2.68
CA ALA A 29 9.70 -2.02 1.25
C ALA A 29 9.70 -3.42 0.61
N GLY A 30 8.78 -3.65 -0.33
CA GLY A 30 8.62 -4.93 -1.02
C GLY A 30 7.92 -6.04 -0.21
N MET A 31 7.81 -5.90 1.11
CA MET A 31 7.08 -6.84 1.96
C MET A 31 5.57 -6.53 1.95
N PRO A 32 4.69 -7.53 1.73
CA PRO A 32 3.25 -7.36 1.89
C PRO A 32 2.88 -6.97 3.33
N CYS A 33 2.04 -5.96 3.49
CA CYS A 33 1.47 -5.58 4.79
C CYS A 33 0.62 -6.73 5.35
N ILE A 34 0.61 -6.93 6.67
CA ILE A 34 -0.27 -7.90 7.35
C ILE A 34 -1.76 -7.65 7.07
N GLN A 35 -2.11 -6.42 6.67
CA GLN A 35 -3.47 -6.02 6.34
C GLN A 35 -3.86 -6.28 4.88
N LEU A 36 -2.95 -6.78 4.03
CA LEU A 36 -3.24 -7.15 2.65
C LEU A 36 -3.85 -8.57 2.62
N ASP A 37 -5.06 -8.70 2.07
CA ASP A 37 -5.71 -10.01 1.91
C ASP A 37 -5.21 -10.78 0.67
N ALA A 38 -5.67 -12.03 0.51
CA ALA A 38 -5.32 -12.88 -0.62
C ALA A 38 -5.79 -12.33 -1.98
N GLN A 39 -6.78 -11.44 -2.00
CA GLN A 39 -7.25 -10.76 -3.20
C GLN A 39 -6.56 -9.41 -3.43
N ARG A 40 -5.49 -9.10 -2.68
CA ARG A 40 -4.74 -7.83 -2.76
C ARG A 40 -5.58 -6.59 -2.41
N ARG A 41 -6.52 -6.73 -1.46
CA ARG A 41 -7.28 -5.63 -0.86
C ARG A 41 -6.77 -5.35 0.54
N CYS A 42 -6.81 -4.09 0.95
CA CYS A 42 -6.47 -3.72 2.32
C CYS A 42 -7.69 -3.98 3.22
N LYS A 43 -7.55 -4.84 4.23
CA LYS A 43 -8.58 -5.16 5.23
C LYS A 43 -9.06 -3.95 6.03
N LEU A 44 -8.24 -2.90 6.10
CA LEU A 44 -8.55 -1.66 6.82
C LEU A 44 -9.09 -0.53 5.91
N TYR A 45 -9.30 -0.78 4.61
CA TYR A 45 -9.73 0.28 3.71
C TYR A 45 -11.10 0.85 4.13
N GLY A 46 -11.15 2.14 4.47
CA GLY A 46 -12.38 2.82 4.91
C GLY A 46 -12.70 2.65 6.40
N LEU A 47 -11.88 1.92 7.15
CA LEU A 47 -12.06 1.71 8.58
C LEU A 47 -11.27 2.74 9.41
N PRO A 48 -11.74 3.10 10.62
CA PRO A 48 -11.05 4.06 11.49
C PRO A 48 -9.69 3.56 11.98
N GLU A 49 -9.45 2.25 12.01
CA GLU A 49 -8.17 1.64 12.38
C GLU A 49 -7.11 1.76 11.28
N ARG A 50 -7.46 2.27 10.10
CA ARG A 50 -6.49 2.48 9.01
C ARG A 50 -5.44 3.51 9.43
N PRO A 51 -4.13 3.16 9.38
CA PRO A 51 -3.07 4.08 9.80
C PRO A 51 -3.12 5.41 9.07
N LEU A 52 -2.80 6.50 9.77
CA LEU A 52 -2.85 7.86 9.22
C LEU A 52 -2.05 8.01 7.92
N VAL A 53 -0.83 7.43 7.86
CA VAL A 53 -0.01 7.41 6.63
C VAL A 53 -0.74 6.79 5.44
N CYS A 54 -1.53 5.73 5.68
CA CYS A 54 -2.30 5.05 4.65
C CYS A 54 -3.55 5.83 4.25
N VAL A 55 -4.10 6.67 5.13
CA VAL A 55 -5.24 7.56 4.85
C VAL A 55 -4.78 8.79 4.08
N GLN A 56 -3.63 9.36 4.45
CA GLN A 56 -3.02 10.49 3.77
C GLN A 56 -2.51 10.14 2.37
N PHE A 57 -2.16 8.87 2.13
CA PHE A 57 -1.86 8.36 0.80
C PHE A 57 -3.14 8.32 -0.07
N SER A 58 -3.33 9.36 -0.88
CA SER A 58 -4.40 9.46 -1.87
C SER A 58 -3.98 8.85 -3.19
N ALA A 59 -4.90 8.12 -3.84
CA ALA A 59 -4.62 7.50 -5.13
C ALA A 59 -4.50 8.57 -6.23
N ASP A 60 -3.33 8.58 -6.86
CA ASP A 60 -2.95 9.55 -7.88
C ASP A 60 -2.45 8.86 -9.14
N GLU A 61 -2.72 9.42 -10.31
CA GLU A 61 -2.29 8.82 -11.58
C GLU A 61 -0.77 8.73 -11.66
N ALA A 62 -0.01 9.70 -11.14
CA ALA A 62 1.46 9.70 -11.17
C ALA A 62 2.08 8.58 -10.31
N VAL A 63 1.31 7.97 -9.40
CA VAL A 63 1.79 6.93 -8.48
C VAL A 63 1.15 5.57 -8.78
N CYS A 64 -0.13 5.54 -9.15
CA CYS A 64 -0.89 4.30 -9.32
C CYS A 64 -0.86 3.75 -10.76
N GLY A 65 -0.74 4.62 -11.77
CA GLY A 65 -0.74 4.24 -13.17
C GLY A 65 -1.90 3.34 -13.60
N GLU A 66 -1.69 2.66 -14.72
CA GLU A 66 -2.73 1.87 -15.37
C GLU A 66 -2.74 0.41 -14.89
N SER A 67 -1.62 -0.06 -14.33
CA SER A 67 -1.49 -1.44 -13.86
C SER A 67 -0.85 -1.55 -12.48
N ARG A 68 -1.02 -2.71 -11.85
CA ARG A 68 -0.34 -3.02 -10.58
C ARG A 68 1.18 -2.94 -10.76
N GLU A 69 1.69 -3.45 -11.87
CA GLU A 69 3.11 -3.51 -12.18
C GLU A 69 3.70 -2.10 -12.36
N GLN A 70 2.93 -1.17 -12.95
CA GLN A 70 3.30 0.25 -12.98
C GLN A 70 3.31 0.84 -11.56
N ALA A 71 2.22 0.65 -10.80
CA ALA A 71 2.12 1.16 -9.43
C ALA A 71 3.29 0.69 -8.54
N MET A 72 3.65 -0.59 -8.61
CA MET A 72 4.78 -1.14 -7.87
C MET A 72 6.09 -0.45 -8.24
N ARG A 73 6.35 -0.26 -9.54
CA ARG A 73 7.57 0.40 -10.03
C ARG A 73 7.65 1.86 -9.64
N TRP A 74 6.54 2.60 -9.73
CA TRP A 74 6.50 4.02 -9.38
C TRP A 74 6.59 4.27 -7.88
N LEU A 75 6.08 3.32 -7.07
CA LEU A 75 6.32 3.26 -5.63
C LEU A 75 7.72 2.72 -5.26
N GLY A 76 8.61 2.52 -6.24
CA GLY A 76 10.02 2.22 -6.02
C GLY A 76 10.36 0.74 -5.79
N TRP A 77 9.54 -0.21 -6.27
CA TRP A 77 9.81 -1.65 -6.14
C TRP A 77 9.71 -2.43 -7.47
N PRO A 78 10.62 -3.38 -7.76
CA PRO A 78 11.82 -3.72 -6.98
C PRO A 78 12.85 -2.58 -6.99
N LYS A 79 13.65 -2.48 -5.93
CA LYS A 79 14.78 -1.55 -5.91
C LYS A 79 15.76 -1.94 -7.02
N ARG A 80 16.29 -0.95 -7.73
CA ARG A 80 17.40 -1.15 -8.69
C ARG A 80 18.65 -1.58 -7.96
#